data_AF-A0A1F3WYF8-F1
#
_entry.id   AF-A0A1F3WYF8-F1
#
_cell.length_a   1.000
_cell.length_b   1.000
_cell.length_c   1.000
_cell.angle_alpha   90.00
_cell.angle_beta   90.00
_cell.angle_gamma   90.00
#
_symmetry.space_group_name_H-M   'P 1'
#
loop_
_entity.id
_entity.type
_entity.pdbx_description
1 polymer ?
#
loop_
_entity_poly.entity_id
_entity_poly.type
_entity_poly.pdbx_seq_one_letter_code
_entity_poly.pdbx_strand_id
1 'polypeptide(L)'
;MNCRWAKRIVTNPDILAGKPIIAGTRISVELILDCMASGWNVEKVVEAYPHISPEDVLAALAFAADVLRKKPFVTVSEIEALVEGENDFDLCA
;
A
#
# COMPACT_ATOMS: atom_id res chain seq x y z
N MET A 1 12.81 -0.61 18.97
CA MET A 1 12.24 -1.29 17.78
C MET A 1 12.31 -0.32 16.62
N ASN A 2 13.17 -0.60 15.64
CA ASN A 2 13.35 0.26 14.47
C ASN A 2 12.22 -0.02 13.47
N CYS A 3 11.29 0.92 13.28
CA CYS A 3 10.25 0.84 12.25
C CYS A 3 10.93 1.05 10.89
N ARG A 4 11.20 -0.05 10.17
CA ARG A 4 12.04 -0.05 8.95
C ARG A 4 11.45 0.74 7.77
N TRP A 5 10.15 1.06 7.81
CA TRP A 5 9.44 1.81 6.78
C TRP A 5 9.32 3.32 7.08
N ALA A 6 9.59 3.77 8.31
CA ALA A 6 9.19 5.10 8.81
C ALA A 6 9.82 6.30 8.08
N LYS A 7 10.93 6.09 7.37
CA LYS A 7 11.58 7.14 6.54
C LYS A 7 11.06 7.18 5.11
N ARG A 8 10.35 6.15 4.66
CA ARG A 8 9.93 5.95 3.27
C ARG A 8 8.42 6.12 3.08
N ILE A 9 7.61 5.86 4.10
CA ILE A 9 6.16 6.04 4.03
C ILE A 9 5.76 7.29 4.80
N VAL A 10 5.04 8.18 4.14
CA VAL A 10 4.51 9.42 4.71
C VAL A 10 3.00 9.50 4.49
N THR A 11 2.33 10.37 5.23
CA THR A 11 0.94 10.76 4.99
C THR A 11 0.90 12.27 4.79
N ASN A 12 0.11 12.72 3.83
CA ASN A 12 -0.14 14.13 3.61
C ASN A 12 -1.64 14.31 3.30
N PRO A 13 -2.43 15.02 4.13
CA PRO A 13 -3.85 15.24 3.91
C PRO A 13 -4.20 15.80 2.51
N ASP A 14 -3.29 16.59 1.93
CA ASP A 14 -3.47 17.22 0.61
C ASP A 14 -3.16 16.27 -0.56
N ILE A 15 -2.63 15.07 -0.29
CA ILE A 15 -2.25 14.08 -1.31
C ILE A 15 -3.05 12.79 -1.07
N LEU A 16 -3.80 12.35 -2.08
CA LEU A 16 -4.61 11.12 -2.03
C LEU A 16 -5.46 11.03 -0.75
N ALA A 17 -6.07 12.15 -0.34
CA ALA A 17 -6.90 12.24 0.87
C ALA A 17 -6.21 11.75 2.15
N GLY A 18 -4.88 11.89 2.26
CA GLY A 18 -4.12 11.46 3.43
C GLY A 18 -3.75 9.98 3.44
N LYS A 19 -4.02 9.22 2.37
CA LYS A 19 -3.57 7.82 2.24
C LYS A 19 -2.04 7.73 2.44
N PRO A 20 -1.51 6.66 3.07
CA PRO A 20 -0.08 6.43 3.16
C PRO A 20 0.53 6.29 1.76
N ILE A 21 1.57 7.08 1.49
CA ILE A 21 2.27 7.14 0.20
C ILE A 21 3.77 6.92 0.37
N ILE A 22 4.44 6.51 -0.71
CA ILE A 22 5.90 6.58 -0.78
C ILE A 22 6.33 8.05 -0.76
N ALA A 23 7.32 8.38 0.07
CA ALA A 23 7.81 9.75 0.25
C ALA A 23 8.30 10.33 -1.08
N GLY A 24 7.81 11.53 -1.41
CA GLY A 24 8.19 12.22 -2.65
C GLY A 24 7.45 11.76 -3.91
N THR A 25 6.46 10.87 -3.79
CA THR A 25 5.66 10.39 -4.92
C THR A 25 4.16 10.57 -4.68
N ARG A 26 3.34 10.19 -5.66
CA ARG A 26 1.89 10.04 -5.51
C ARG A 26 1.47 8.57 -5.62
N ILE A 27 2.33 7.66 -5.20
CA ILE A 27 2.07 6.21 -5.16
C ILE A 27 1.66 5.83 -3.74
N SER A 28 0.44 5.32 -3.59
CA SER A 28 -0.08 4.83 -2.31
C SER A 28 0.50 3.46 -1.96
N VAL A 29 0.55 3.16 -0.66
CA VAL A 29 0.84 1.80 -0.17
C VAL A 29 -0.20 0.82 -0.68
N GLU A 30 -1.46 1.23 -0.74
CA GLU A 30 -2.59 0.46 -1.28
C GLU A 30 -2.34 0.01 -2.72
N LEU A 31 -1.96 0.92 -3.62
CA LEU A 31 -1.64 0.58 -5.01
C LEU A 31 -0.55 -0.49 -5.11
N ILE A 32 0.50 -0.37 -4.28
CA ILE A 32 1.57 -1.38 -4.24
C ILE A 32 1.02 -2.73 -3.79
N LEU A 33 0.17 -2.77 -2.76
CA LEU A 33 -0.46 -4.00 -2.29
C LEU A 33 -1.36 -4.60 -3.38
N ASP A 34 -2.12 -3.79 -4.11
CA ASP A 34 -3.02 -4.24 -5.19
C ASP A 34 -2.23 -4.82 -6.37
N CYS A 35 -1.12 -4.20 -6.76
CA CYS A 35 -0.23 -4.76 -7.78
C CYS A 35 0.30 -6.14 -7.35
N MET A 36 0.76 -6.26 -6.10
CA MET A 36 1.29 -7.52 -5.57
C MET A 36 0.20 -8.59 -5.44
N ALA A 37 -1.02 -8.20 -5.02
CA ALA A 37 -2.19 -9.06 -4.97
C ALA A 37 -2.61 -9.54 -6.37
N SER A 38 -2.42 -8.70 -7.39
CA SER A 38 -2.59 -9.03 -8.81
C SER A 38 -1.46 -9.89 -9.40
N GLY A 39 -0.56 -10.40 -8.55
CA GLY A 39 0.52 -11.31 -8.94
C GLY A 39 1.76 -10.62 -9.52
N TRP A 40 1.92 -9.31 -9.34
CA TRP A 40 3.15 -8.63 -9.73
C TRP A 40 4.29 -8.94 -8.75
N ASN A 41 5.52 -9.02 -9.26
CA ASN A 41 6.73 -9.06 -8.43
C ASN A 41 7.31 -7.65 -8.28
N VAL A 42 8.30 -7.51 -7.40
CA VAL A 42 8.93 -6.21 -7.07
C VAL A 42 9.53 -5.56 -8.31
N GLU A 43 10.16 -6.36 -9.17
CA GLU A 43 10.82 -5.89 -10.39
C GLU A 43 9.81 -5.23 -11.34
N LYS A 44 8.67 -5.88 -11.57
CA LYS A 44 7.61 -5.36 -12.43
C LYS A 44 6.98 -4.08 -11.88
N VAL A 45 6.85 -3.98 -10.56
CA VAL A 45 6.34 -2.75 -9.92
C VAL A 45 7.33 -1.60 -10.13
N VAL A 46 8.62 -1.82 -9.95
CA VAL A 46 9.66 -0.80 -10.15
C VAL A 46 9.81 -0.44 -11.64
N GLU A 47 9.62 -1.39 -12.55
CA GLU A 47 9.59 -1.15 -14.00
C GLU A 47 8.42 -0.24 -14.40
N ALA A 48 7.22 -0.50 -13.88
CA ALA A 48 6.04 0.33 -14.13
C ALA A 48 6.12 1.70 -13.46
N TYR A 49 6.82 1.79 -12.32
CA TYR A 49 6.99 3.02 -11.55
C TYR A 49 8.49 3.33 -11.32
N PRO A 50 9.21 3.89 -12.30
CA PRO A 50 10.67 4.09 -12.22
C PRO A 50 11.15 5.06 -11.13
N HIS A 51 10.22 5.71 -10.44
CA HIS A 51 10.47 6.69 -9.39
C HIS A 51 10.40 6.09 -7.97
N ILE A 52 10.16 4.78 -7.85
CA ILE A 52 10.27 4.05 -6.58
C ILE A 52 11.37 3.01 -6.67
N SER A 53 12.00 2.70 -5.53
CA SER A 53 13.03 1.67 -5.45
C SER A 53 12.46 0.35 -4.91
N PRO A 54 13.15 -0.79 -5.08
CA PRO A 54 12.75 -2.06 -4.46
C PRO A 54 12.54 -1.93 -2.94
N GLU A 55 13.34 -1.09 -2.28
CA GLU A 55 13.21 -0.84 -0.84
C GLU A 55 11.93 -0.07 -0.47
N ASP A 56 11.37 0.73 -1.38
CA ASP A 56 10.07 1.39 -1.17
C ASP A 56 8.92 0.37 -1.20
N VAL A 57 8.99 -0.59 -2.12
CA VAL A 57 8.02 -1.70 -2.18
C VAL A 57 8.09 -2.53 -0.89
N LEU A 58 9.29 -2.88 -0.43
CA LEU A 58 9.47 -3.59 0.84
C LEU A 58 9.02 -2.76 2.05
N ALA A 59 9.20 -1.44 2.01
CA ALA A 59 8.71 -0.55 3.07
C ALA A 59 7.18 -0.49 3.11
N ALA A 60 6.50 -0.48 1.95
CA ALA A 60 5.05 -0.55 1.87
C ALA A 60 4.50 -1.85 2.49
N LEU A 61 5.11 -3.00 2.16
CA LEU A 61 4.75 -4.29 2.75
C LEU A 61 4.99 -4.31 4.27
N ALA A 62 6.12 -3.79 4.73
CA ALA A 62 6.44 -3.71 6.15
C ALA A 62 5.48 -2.79 6.92
N PHE A 63 5.07 -1.66 6.32
CA PHE A 63 4.06 -0.78 6.89
C PHE A 63 2.73 -1.50 7.07
N ALA A 64 2.24 -2.19 6.04
CA ALA A 64 1.00 -2.95 6.11
C ALA A 64 1.02 -4.04 7.20
N ALA A 65 2.13 -4.77 7.30
CA ALA A 65 2.33 -5.76 8.35
C ALA A 65 2.31 -5.16 9.77
N ASP A 66 2.90 -3.97 9.97
CA ASP A 66 2.87 -3.28 11.26
C ASP A 66 1.49 -2.70 11.58
N VAL A 67 0.72 -2.25 10.59
CA VAL A 67 -0.68 -1.82 10.77
C VAL A 67 -1.52 -2.98 11.28
N LEU A 68 -1.41 -4.15 10.65
CA LEU A 68 -2.11 -5.37 11.09
C LEU A 68 -1.61 -5.89 12.45
N ARG A 69 -0.34 -5.66 12.80
CA ARG A 69 0.18 -6.03 14.12
C ARG A 69 -0.37 -5.14 15.24
N LYS A 70 -0.64 -3.86 14.94
CA LYS A 70 -1.13 -2.88 15.92
C LYS A 70 -2.65 -2.87 16.05
N LYS A 71 -3.38 -3.17 14.99
CA LYS A 71 -4.83 -3.44 15.07
C LYS A 71 -5.01 -4.91 15.47
N PRO A 72 -5.39 -5.22 16.71
CA PRO A 72 -5.23 -6.56 17.29
C PRO A 72 -5.94 -7.66 16.51
N PHE A 73 -7.02 -7.33 15.79
CA PHE A 73 -7.66 -8.16 14.79
C PHE A 73 -8.63 -7.29 13.99
N VAL A 74 -8.89 -7.68 12.75
CA VAL A 74 -10.04 -7.23 11.96
C VAL A 74 -10.75 -8.50 11.51
N THR A 75 -12.06 -8.57 11.69
CA THR A 75 -12.82 -9.75 11.27
C THR A 75 -13.06 -9.71 9.76
N VAL A 76 -13.10 -10.88 9.13
CA VAL A 76 -13.39 -10.98 7.69
C VAL A 76 -14.76 -10.37 7.37
N SER A 77 -15.75 -10.62 8.21
CA SER A 77 -17.10 -10.04 8.07
C SER A 77 -17.13 -8.52 8.14
N GLU A 78 -16.27 -7.89 8.96
CA GLU A 78 -16.16 -6.42 8.99
C GLU A 78 -15.57 -5.89 7.70
N ILE A 79 -14.57 -6.58 7.12
CA ILE A 79 -13.98 -6.17 5.83
C ILE A 79 -14.96 -6.40 4.69
N GLU A 80 -15.62 -7.55 4.62
CA GLU A 80 -16.62 -7.85 3.58
C GLU A 80 -17.71 -6.77 3.54
N ALA A 81 -18.24 -6.38 4.71
CA ALA A 81 -19.24 -5.31 4.80
C ALA A 81 -18.73 -3.93 4.34
N LEU A 82 -17.41 -3.68 4.39
CA LEU A 82 -16.81 -2.43 3.91
C LEU A 82 -16.54 -2.46 2.40
N VAL A 83 -16.31 -3.63 1.82
CA VAL A 83 -15.89 -3.80 0.41
C VAL A 83 -17.08 -4.08 -0.53
N GLU A 84 -18.26 -4.43 -0.01
CA GLU A 84 -19.47 -4.75 -0.80
C GLU A 84 -19.93 -3.66 -1.81
N GLY A 85 -19.36 -2.46 -1.80
CA GLY A 85 -19.62 -1.38 -2.77
C GLY A 85 -18.43 -0.91 -3.62
N GLU A 86 -17.21 -1.45 -3.42
CA GLU A 86 -15.96 -0.95 -4.03
C GLU A 86 -15.38 -1.91 -5.09
N ASN A 87 -16.18 -2.83 -5.64
CA ASN A 87 -15.74 -3.67 -6.76
C ASN A 87 -15.73 -2.88 -8.08
N ASP A 88 -14.90 -1.84 -8.17
CA ASP A 88 -14.39 -1.33 -9.44
C ASP A 88 -13.01 -1.97 -9.69
N PHE A 89 -13.03 -3.30 -9.86
CA PHE A 89 -11.85 -4.09 -10.23
C PHE A 89 -11.36 -3.79 -11.67
N ASP A 90 -11.75 -2.65 -12.25
CA ASP A 90 -11.55 -2.29 -13.66
C ASP A 90 -10.69 -1.03 -13.87
N LEU A 91 -9.82 -0.66 -12.92
CA LEU A 91 -8.80 0.38 -13.13
C LEU A 91 -7.47 -0.13 -13.71
N CYS A 92 -7.49 -1.33 -14.30
CA CYS A 92 -6.42 -1.87 -15.13
C CYS A 92 -6.96 -2.35 -16.48
N ALA A 93 -7.50 -1.42 -17.28
CA ALA A 93 -7.60 -1.53 -18.73
C ALA A 93 -7.09 -0.25 -19.40
#